data_AF-A0A101JAQ9-F1
#
_entry.id   AF-A0A101JAQ9-F1
#
_cell.length_a   1.000
_cell.length_b   1.000
_cell.length_c   1.000
_cell.angle_alpha   90.00
_cell.angle_beta   90.00
_cell.angle_gamma   90.00
#
_symmetry.space_group_name_H-M   'P 1'
#
loop_
_entity.id
_entity.type
_entity.pdbx_description
1 polymer ?
#
loop_
_entity_poly.entity_id
_entity_poly.type
_entity_poly.pdbx_seq_one_letter_code
_entity_poly.pdbx_strand_id
1 'polypeptide(L)' 'MSRADFDEAAPNQLPVPAGPVRIPAKPDAYGTTALFGEPTPGPQSRRERPIRPGATDGQDKLF' A
#
# COMPACT_ATOMS: atom_id res chain seq x y z
N MET A 1 3.08 -9.05 43.47
CA MET A 1 3.75 -9.94 42.50
C MET A 1 5.18 -10.13 42.96
N SER A 2 5.49 -11.32 43.45
CA SER A 2 6.83 -11.74 43.85
C SER A 2 7.50 -12.47 42.68
N ARG A 3 8.83 -12.64 42.72
CA ARG A 3 9.54 -13.42 41.69
C ARG A 3 9.04 -14.87 41.62
N ALA A 4 8.48 -15.41 42.71
CA ALA A 4 7.88 -16.74 42.75
C ALA A 4 6.56 -16.83 41.97
N ASP A 5 5.94 -15.69 41.64
CA ASP A 5 4.71 -15.64 40.85
C ASP A 5 4.99 -15.66 39.34
N PHE A 6 6.27 -15.59 38.93
CA PHE A 6 6.70 -15.61 37.55
C PHE A 6 6.97 -17.04 37.09
N ASP A 7 6.25 -17.50 36.07
CA ASP A 7 6.49 -18.81 35.46
C ASP A 7 7.66 -18.74 34.47
N GLU A 8 8.85 -19.13 34.93
CA GLU A 8 10.05 -19.19 34.09
C GLU A 8 9.96 -20.27 32.99
N ALA A 9 9.06 -21.24 33.12
CA ALA A 9 8.85 -22.30 32.14
C ALA A 9 7.83 -21.93 31.05
N ALA A 10 7.16 -20.78 31.18
CA ALA A 10 6.20 -20.33 30.20
C ALA A 10 6.89 -20.08 28.84
N PRO A 11 6.34 -20.60 27.73
CA PRO A 11 6.89 -20.35 26.41
C PRO A 11 6.82 -18.86 26.07
N ASN A 12 7.98 -18.24 25.85
CA ASN A 12 8.09 -16.84 25.42
C ASN A 12 7.87 -16.71 23.90
N GLN A 13 6.70 -17.16 23.43
CA GLN A 13 6.29 -17.09 22.04
C GLN A 13 5.24 -16.00 21.89
N LEU A 14 5.50 -15.06 20.98
CA LEU A 14 4.49 -14.10 20.56
C LEU A 14 3.40 -14.84 19.76
N PRO A 15 2.10 -14.59 20.03
CA PRO A 15 1.00 -15.19 19.26
C PRO A 15 0.84 -14.54 17.88
N VAL A 16 1.93 -14.07 17.28
CA VAL A 16 1.97 -13.48 15.94
C VAL A 16 3.03 -14.20 15.12
N PRO A 17 2.84 -14.33 13.80
CA PRO A 17 3.80 -14.98 12.93
C PRO A 17 5.18 -14.34 13.10
N ALA A 18 6.14 -15.15 13.54
CA ALA A 18 7.54 -14.76 13.66
C ALA A 18 8.15 -14.75 12.26
N GLY A 19 8.25 -13.57 11.66
CA GLY A 19 8.88 -13.39 10.36
C GLY A 19 8.93 -11.91 9.96
N PRO A 20 9.84 -11.53 9.05
CA PRO A 20 9.88 -10.17 8.52
C PRO A 20 8.57 -9.86 7.81
N VAL A 21 7.74 -9.01 8.42
CA VAL A 21 6.51 -8.51 7.82
C VAL A 21 6.85 -7.32 6.93
N ARG A 22 6.45 -7.38 5.66
CA ARG A 22 6.57 -6.24 4.74
C ARG A 22 5.49 -5.22 5.05
N ILE A 23 5.91 -4.03 5.45
CA ILE A 23 5.02 -2.90 5.74
C ILE A 23 5.04 -1.96 4.53
N PRO A 24 3.91 -1.71 3.84
CA PRO A 24 3.91 -0.83 2.68
C PRO A 24 4.06 0.64 3.10
N ALA A 25 4.96 1.36 2.43
CA ALA A 25 5.14 2.80 2.56
C ALA A 25 4.00 3.53 1.81
N LYS A 26 2.83 3.68 2.46
CA LYS A 26 1.69 4.43 1.91
C LYS A 26 1.66 5.86 2.43
N PRO A 27 1.40 6.86 1.57
CA PRO A 27 1.15 8.22 2.03
C PRO A 27 -0.04 8.30 3.00
N ASP A 28 -0.04 9.31 3.86
CA ASP A 28 -1.15 9.59 4.76
C ASP A 28 -2.37 10.18 4.01
N ALA A 29 -3.44 10.46 4.74
CA ALA A 29 -4.67 11.06 4.19
C ALA A 29 -4.45 12.45 3.58
N TYR A 30 -3.34 13.11 3.89
CA TYR A 30 -2.96 14.43 3.40
C TYR A 30 -1.90 14.36 2.28
N GLY A 31 -1.50 13.15 1.86
CA GLY A 31 -0.51 12.93 0.82
C GLY A 31 0.94 13.01 1.29
N THR A 32 1.20 13.11 2.60
CA THR A 32 2.56 13.09 3.16
C THR A 32 3.20 11.73 2.93
N THR A 33 4.40 11.71 2.34
CA THR A 33 5.14 10.48 2.07
C THR A 33 5.54 9.77 3.36
N ALA A 34 5.36 8.45 3.40
CA ALA A 34 5.82 7.63 4.51
C ALA A 34 7.36 7.63 4.61
N LEU A 35 7.88 7.73 5.84
CA LEU A 35 9.32 7.68 6.13
C LEU A 35 9.87 6.26 6.21
N PHE A 36 9.00 5.28 6.45
CA PHE A 36 9.35 3.88 6.65
C PHE A 36 8.44 2.95 5.83
N GLY A 37 8.91 1.71 5.64
CA GLY A 37 8.21 0.69 4.87
C GLY A 37 8.81 0.49 3.48
N GLU A 38 8.34 -0.54 2.79
CA GLU A 38 8.76 -0.86 1.43
C GLU A 38 7.94 -0.07 0.40
N PRO A 39 8.57 0.43 -0.68
CA PRO A 39 7.85 1.11 -1.74
C PRO A 39 6.83 0.16 -2.37
N THR A 40 5.58 0.61 -2.45
CA THR A 40 4.56 -0.16 -3.17
C THR A 40 4.80 0.01 -4.67
N PRO A 41 4.93 -1.06 -5.46
CA PRO A 41 5.04 -0.93 -6.91
C PRO A 41 3.82 -0.19 -7.44
N GLY A 42 4.06 0.93 -8.11
CA GLY A 42 3.00 1.79 -8.63
C GLY A 42 2.13 1.06 -9.66
N PRO A 43 0.89 1.54 -9.90
CA PRO A 43 0.07 1.01 -10.97
C PRO A 43 0.83 1.13 -12.29
N GLN A 44 1.03 0.00 -12.97
CA GLN A 44 1.65 -0.01 -14.30
C GLN A 44 0.84 0.92 -15.20
N SER A 45 1.49 1.91 -15.81
CA SER A 45 0.81 2.79 -16.75
C SER A 45 0.21 1.92 -17.85
N ARG A 46 -1.12 1.87 -17.89
CA ARG A 46 -1.84 1.21 -18.96
C ARG A 46 -1.50 2.00 -20.21
N ARG A 47 -0.63 1.46 -21.08
CA ARG A 47 -0.30 2.08 -22.36
C ARG A 47 -1.60 2.49 -23.04
N GLU A 48 -1.80 3.79 -23.18
CA GLU A 48 -2.93 4.33 -23.93
C GLU A 48 -2.82 3.80 -25.35
N ARG A 49 -3.84 3.04 -25.77
CA ARG A 49 -3.92 2.56 -27.14
C ARG A 49 -4.17 3.81 -28.00
N PRO A 50 -3.34 4.09 -29.04
CA PRO A 50 -3.54 5.28 -29.84
C PRO A 50 -4.94 5.26 -30.47
N ILE A 51 -5.73 6.29 -30.17
CA ILE A 51 -7.02 6.54 -30.80
C ILE A 51 -6.72 6.87 -32.26
N ARG A 52 -7.18 6.01 -33.17
CA ARG A 52 -7.10 6.30 -34.62
C ARG A 52 -8.10 7.43 -34.91
N PRO A 53 -7.67 8.57 -35.48
CA PRO A 53 -8.62 9.58 -35.94
C PRO A 53 -9.32 9.04 -37.18
N GLY A 54 -10.62 8.77 -37.06
CA GLY A 54 -11.41 8.19 -38.14
C GLY A 54 -12.89 8.17 -37.84
N ALA A 55 -13.53 9.33 -37.97
CA ALA A 55 -14.87 9.56 -38.55
C ALA A 55 -15.44 10.86 -37.97
N THR A 56 -15.62 11.83 -38.86
CA THR A 56 -16.44 13.02 -38.69
C THR A 56 -17.84 12.64 -38.23
N ASP A 57 -18.36 13.30 -37.19
CA ASP A 57 -19.63 14.05 -37.24
C ASP A 57 -20.11 14.40 -35.83
N GLY A 58 -20.39 15.69 -35.62
CA GLY A 58 -21.21 16.17 -34.52
C GLY A 58 -20.44 16.71 -33.32
N GLN A 59 -20.17 18.00 -33.34
CA GLN A 59 -20.65 18.90 -32.28
C GLN A 59 -20.45 20.34 -32.73
N ASP A 60 -21.57 20.91 -33.17
CA ASP A 60 -21.71 22.34 -33.41
C ASP A 60 -21.31 23.14 -32.18
N LYS A 61 -20.71 24.29 -32.47
CA LYS A 61 -20.33 25.38 -31.57
C LYS A 61 -21.26 25.52 -30.36
N LEU A 62 -20.72 25.35 -29.16
CA LEU A 62 -21.25 25.94 -27.94
C LEU A 62 -20.22 26.92 -27.39
N PHE A 63 -20.51 28.19 -27.70
CA PHE A 63 -19.86 29.45 -27.29
C PHE A 63 -18.50 29.76 -27.92
#